data_AF-A0A353H171-F1
#
_entry.id   AF-A0A353H171-F1
#
_cell.length_a   1.000
_cell.length_b   1.000
_cell.length_c   1.000
_cell.angle_alpha   90.00
_cell.angle_beta   90.00
_cell.angle_gamma   90.00
#
_symmetry.space_group_name_H-M   'P 1'
#
loop_
_entity.id
_entity.type
_entity.pdbx_description
1 polymer ?
#
loop_
_entity_poly.entity_id
_entity_poly.type
_entity_poly.pdbx_seq_one_letter_code
_entity_poly.pdbx_strand_id
1 'polypeptide(L)'
;MENRERRQRKRFDYKKIVLVAAGVVLFFLVMDLNNRLNELNRLSVQKDRSSTQVTILQATLDHLETQIYYSTSVSAVEQWAYEEGHMARPGDQVIIPVAPPGATQPPVFAPTPTPQPINNWDIWMMLLFNK
;
A
#
# COMPACT_ATOMS: atom_id res chain seq x y z
N MET A 1 69.66 -61.30 0.72
CA MET A 1 68.84 -60.61 1.75
C MET A 1 67.78 -59.82 0.98
N GLU A 2 66.54 -60.26 1.08
CA GLU A 2 65.46 -60.05 0.10
C GLU A 2 64.76 -58.70 0.31
N ASN A 3 64.84 -57.83 -0.68
CA ASN A 3 64.20 -56.52 -0.67
C ASN A 3 62.77 -56.64 -1.23
N ARG A 4 61.75 -56.58 -0.37
CA ARG A 4 60.34 -56.61 -0.78
C ARG A 4 59.74 -55.21 -0.74
N GLU A 5 59.80 -54.53 -1.87
CA GLU A 5 59.02 -53.32 -2.11
C GLU A 5 57.52 -53.61 -2.00
N ARG A 6 56.90 -53.17 -0.91
CA ARG A 6 55.44 -53.18 -0.74
C ARG A 6 54.84 -52.07 -1.61
N ARG A 7 54.59 -52.34 -2.89
CA ARG A 7 53.75 -51.49 -3.74
C ARG A 7 52.31 -51.50 -3.21
N GLN A 8 51.96 -50.45 -2.47
CA GLN A 8 50.59 -50.17 -2.04
C GLN A 8 49.71 -49.97 -3.28
N ARG A 9 48.92 -50.98 -3.64
CA ARG A 9 47.89 -50.84 -4.67
C ARG A 9 46.71 -50.08 -4.07
N LYS A 10 46.66 -48.75 -4.27
CA LYS A 10 45.40 -48.00 -4.11
C LYS A 10 44.43 -48.46 -5.20
N ARG A 11 43.62 -49.47 -4.90
CA ARG A 11 42.41 -49.75 -5.66
C ARG A 11 41.45 -48.60 -5.40
N PHE A 12 41.52 -47.56 -6.23
CA PHE A 12 40.53 -46.50 -6.23
C PHE A 12 39.16 -47.14 -6.45
N ASP A 13 38.29 -46.98 -5.46
CA ASP A 13 36.97 -47.60 -5.42
C ASP A 13 36.05 -46.79 -6.35
N TYR A 14 36.09 -47.10 -7.65
CA TYR A 14 35.40 -46.35 -8.72
C TYR A 14 33.92 -46.07 -8.41
N LYS A 15 33.26 -47.00 -7.71
CA LYS A 15 31.88 -46.83 -7.22
C LYS A 15 31.72 -45.61 -6.30
N LYS A 16 32.69 -45.36 -5.43
CA LYS A 16 32.72 -44.18 -4.54
C LYS A 16 32.95 -42.89 -5.33
N ILE A 17 33.80 -42.92 -6.35
CA ILE A 17 34.04 -41.76 -7.22
C ILE A 17 32.76 -41.38 -7.98
N VAL A 18 32.05 -42.36 -8.55
CA VAL A 18 30.78 -42.13 -9.26
C VAL A 18 29.72 -41.58 -8.31
N LEU A 19 29.62 -42.11 -7.10
CA LEU A 19 28.65 -41.64 -6.10
C LEU A 19 28.94 -40.19 -5.68
N VAL A 20 30.20 -39.84 -5.46
CA VAL A 20 30.61 -38.46 -5.17
C VAL A 20 30.33 -37.53 -6.35
N ALA A 21 30.66 -37.94 -7.58
CA ALA A 21 30.38 -37.16 -8.78
C ALA A 21 28.87 -36.90 -8.97
N ALA A 22 28.03 -37.92 -8.74
CA ALA A 22 26.58 -37.78 -8.78
C ALA A 22 26.07 -36.80 -7.71
N GLY A 23 26.64 -36.85 -6.49
CA GLY A 23 26.33 -35.91 -5.42
C GLY A 23 26.68 -34.46 -5.77
N VAL A 24 27.85 -34.24 -6.40
CA VAL A 24 28.27 -32.90 -6.85
C VAL A 24 27.33 -32.37 -7.93
N VAL A 25 26.98 -33.20 -8.92
CA VAL A 25 26.02 -32.80 -9.97
C VAL A 25 24.66 -32.45 -9.37
N LEU A 26 24.15 -33.27 -8.45
CA LEU A 26 22.88 -33.02 -7.77
C LEU A 26 22.93 -31.70 -6.96
N PHE A 27 24.03 -31.44 -6.27
CA PHE A 27 24.23 -30.20 -5.54
C PHE A 27 24.13 -28.96 -6.44
N PHE A 28 24.84 -28.97 -7.58
CA PHE A 28 24.75 -27.87 -8.54
C PHE A 28 23.35 -27.71 -9.13
N LEU A 29 22.65 -28.82 -9.41
CA LEU A 29 21.28 -28.80 -9.93
C LEU A 29 20.30 -28.16 -8.93
N VAL A 30 20.38 -28.55 -7.66
CA VAL A 30 19.54 -27.96 -6.60
C VAL A 30 19.87 -26.48 -6.41
N MET A 31 21.15 -26.11 -6.48
CA MET A 31 21.57 -24.70 -6.37
C MET A 31 21.03 -23.85 -7.54
N ASP A 32 21.14 -24.32 -8.78
CA ASP A 32 20.61 -23.64 -9.96
C ASP A 32 19.08 -23.53 -9.90
N LEU A 33 18.40 -24.62 -9.53
CA LEU A 33 16.94 -24.63 -9.37
C LEU A 33 16.49 -23.62 -8.30
N ASN A 34 17.13 -23.61 -7.13
CA ASN A 34 16.80 -22.64 -6.08
C ASN A 34 17.01 -21.20 -6.54
N ASN A 35 18.10 -20.93 -7.26
CA ASN A 35 18.35 -19.58 -7.79
C ASN A 35 17.26 -19.16 -8.78
N ARG A 36 16.87 -20.05 -9.69
CA ARG A 36 15.79 -19.79 -10.65
C ARG A 36 14.44 -19.57 -9.97
N LEU A 37 14.11 -20.40 -8.98
CA LEU A 37 12.85 -20.26 -8.22
C LEU A 37 12.80 -18.95 -7.45
N ASN A 38 13.90 -18.55 -6.80
CA ASN A 38 13.97 -17.28 -6.11
C ASN A 38 13.82 -16.10 -7.08
N GLU A 39 14.45 -16.15 -8.24
CA GLU A 39 14.33 -15.11 -9.26
C GLU A 39 12.90 -15.02 -9.81
N LEU A 40 12.29 -16.17 -10.13
CA LEU A 40 10.90 -16.24 -10.60
C LEU A 40 9.93 -15.71 -9.55
N ASN A 41 10.09 -16.09 -8.28
CA ASN A 41 9.24 -15.60 -7.21
C ASN A 41 9.39 -14.08 -7.04
N ARG A 42 10.63 -13.58 -7.04
CA ARG A 42 10.92 -12.14 -6.96
C ARG A 42 10.29 -11.38 -8.13
N LEU A 43 10.37 -11.91 -9.34
CA LEU A 43 9.79 -11.28 -10.53
C LEU A 43 8.26 -11.33 -10.52
N SER A 44 7.67 -12.45 -10.08
CA SER A 44 6.22 -12.60 -9.93
C SER A 44 5.66 -11.58 -8.94
N VAL A 45 6.26 -11.48 -7.75
CA VAL A 45 5.83 -10.50 -6.73
C VAL A 45 5.92 -9.06 -7.26
N GLN A 46 6.96 -8.73 -8.02
CA GLN A 46 7.08 -7.40 -8.63
C GLN A 46 6.00 -7.15 -9.68
N LYS A 47 5.72 -8.14 -10.54
CA LYS A 47 4.65 -8.08 -11.54
C LYS A 47 3.29 -7.88 -10.85
N ASP A 48 2.99 -8.64 -9.81
CA ASP A 48 1.71 -8.58 -9.11
C ASP A 48 1.49 -7.24 -8.41
N ARG A 49 2.56 -6.68 -7.81
CA ARG A 49 2.55 -5.32 -7.25
C ARG A 49 2.28 -4.26 -8.32
N SER A 50 2.97 -4.34 -9.46
CA SER A 50 2.76 -3.41 -10.57
C SER A 50 1.36 -3.52 -11.15
N SER A 51 0.85 -4.74 -11.34
CA SER A 51 -0.51 -4.97 -11.83
C SER A 51 -1.56 -4.38 -10.88
N THR A 52 -1.39 -4.57 -9.58
CA THR A 52 -2.28 -3.99 -8.57
C THR A 52 -2.30 -2.46 -8.64
N GLN A 53 -1.13 -1.83 -8.77
CA GLN A 53 -1.03 -0.37 -8.88
C GLN A 53 -1.72 0.14 -10.15
N VAL A 54 -1.55 -0.54 -11.29
CA VAL A 54 -2.22 -0.18 -12.55
C VAL A 54 -3.74 -0.29 -12.40
N THR A 55 -4.25 -1.36 -11.78
CA THR A 55 -5.70 -1.51 -11.54
C THR A 55 -6.26 -0.39 -10.66
N ILE A 56 -5.57 -0.04 -9.57
CA ILE A 56 -5.99 1.06 -8.70
C ILE A 56 -6.00 2.39 -9.46
N LEU A 57 -4.96 2.63 -10.27
CA LEU A 57 -4.86 3.86 -11.06
C LEU A 57 -5.98 3.93 -12.11
N GLN A 58 -6.27 2.83 -12.80
CA GLN A 58 -7.36 2.78 -13.77
C GLN A 58 -8.72 3.05 -13.10
N ALA A 59 -9.01 2.41 -11.97
CA ALA A 59 -10.24 2.68 -11.22
C ALA A 59 -10.34 4.15 -10.77
N THR A 60 -9.21 4.76 -10.41
CA THR A 60 -9.16 6.18 -10.05
C THR A 60 -9.45 7.07 -11.27
N LEU A 61 -8.87 6.75 -12.44
CA LEU A 61 -9.12 7.46 -13.69
C LEU A 61 -10.59 7.38 -14.09
N ASP A 62 -11.19 6.18 -14.07
CA ASP A 62 -12.60 5.98 -14.43
C ASP A 62 -13.53 6.80 -13.52
N HIS A 63 -13.21 6.85 -12.22
CA HIS A 63 -13.96 7.65 -11.26
C HIS A 63 -13.83 9.16 -11.53
N LEU A 64 -12.61 9.63 -11.80
CA LEU A 64 -12.36 11.05 -12.11
C LEU A 64 -13.01 11.45 -13.44
N GLU A 65 -12.97 10.59 -14.46
CA GLU A 65 -13.64 10.84 -15.75
C GLU A 65 -15.16 10.96 -15.57
N THR A 66 -15.75 10.10 -14.74
CA THR A 66 -17.17 10.19 -14.37
C THR A 66 -17.50 11.52 -13.70
N GLN A 67 -16.65 11.97 -12.77
CA GLN A 67 -16.83 13.27 -12.12
C GLN A 67 -16.73 14.43 -13.11
N ILE A 68 -15.72 14.41 -13.99
CA ILE A 68 -15.55 15.45 -15.02
C ILE A 68 -16.78 15.50 -15.92
N TYR A 69 -17.26 14.35 -16.40
CA TYR A 69 -18.46 14.30 -17.24
C TYR A 69 -19.67 14.92 -16.52
N TYR A 70 -19.90 14.53 -15.26
CA TYR A 70 -20.95 15.13 -14.45
C TYR A 70 -20.75 16.64 -14.25
N SER A 71 -19.56 17.11 -13.88
CA SER A 71 -19.28 18.54 -13.67
C SER A 71 -19.48 19.39 -14.93
N THR A 72 -19.32 18.81 -16.12
CA THR A 72 -19.60 19.49 -17.40
C THR A 72 -21.06 19.39 -17.86
N SER A 73 -21.89 18.64 -17.14
CA SER A 73 -23.29 18.42 -17.50
C SER A 73 -24.20 19.58 -17.08
N VAL A 74 -25.33 19.73 -17.78
CA VAL A 74 -26.37 20.70 -17.41
C VAL A 74 -26.93 20.40 -16.02
N SER A 75 -27.06 19.13 -15.64
CA SER A 75 -27.54 18.73 -14.31
C SER A 75 -26.66 19.25 -13.17
N ALA A 76 -25.33 19.30 -13.35
CA ALA A 76 -24.44 19.87 -12.34
C ALA A 76 -24.63 21.40 -12.20
N VAL A 77 -24.86 22.09 -13.32
CA VAL A 77 -25.18 23.53 -13.31
C VAL A 77 -26.53 23.78 -12.63
N GLU A 78 -27.54 22.95 -12.90
CA GLU A 78 -28.85 23.04 -12.26
C GLU A 78 -28.76 22.79 -10.76
N GLN A 79 -28.07 21.74 -10.34
CA GLN A 79 -27.88 21.43 -8.92
C GLN A 79 -27.21 22.59 -8.19
N TRP A 80 -26.10 23.11 -8.73
CA TRP A 80 -25.43 24.28 -8.16
C TRP A 80 -26.36 25.49 -8.10
N ALA A 81 -27.13 25.75 -9.16
CA ALA A 81 -28.04 26.90 -9.20
C ALA A 81 -29.08 26.83 -8.07
N TYR A 82 -29.60 25.65 -7.76
CA TYR A 82 -30.59 25.46 -6.70
C TYR A 82 -29.99 25.41 -5.28
N GLU A 83 -28.90 24.66 -5.10
CA GLU A 83 -28.32 24.38 -3.79
C GLU A 83 -27.47 25.56 -3.28
N GLU A 84 -26.53 26.06 -4.09
CA GLU A 84 -25.56 27.09 -3.71
C GLU A 84 -25.91 28.47 -4.28
N GLY A 85 -26.43 28.51 -5.51
CA GLY A 85 -26.81 29.75 -6.18
C GLY A 85 -28.13 30.34 -5.67
N HIS A 86 -28.91 29.54 -4.93
CA HIS A 86 -30.26 29.88 -4.45
C HIS A 86 -31.17 30.47 -5.54
N MET A 87 -30.96 30.05 -6.79
CA MET A 87 -31.73 30.45 -7.95
C MET A 87 -33.00 29.61 -8.04
N ALA A 88 -34.08 30.22 -8.52
CA ALA A 88 -35.37 29.57 -8.70
C ALA A 88 -35.88 29.86 -10.12
N ARG A 89 -36.54 28.88 -10.75
CA ARG A 89 -37.17 29.07 -12.06
C ARG A 89 -38.57 29.67 -11.91
N PRO A 90 -39.09 30.32 -12.96
CA PRO A 90 -40.48 30.77 -12.98
C PRO A 90 -41.43 29.58 -12.73
N GLY A 91 -42.18 29.63 -11.64
CA GLY A 91 -43.08 28.55 -11.21
C GLY A 91 -42.60 27.76 -9.99
N ASP A 92 -41.33 27.89 -9.60
CA ASP A 92 -40.81 27.27 -8.38
C ASP A 92 -41.33 28.00 -7.13
N GLN A 93 -41.78 27.24 -6.13
CA GLN A 93 -42.22 27.79 -4.84
C GLN A 93 -41.08 27.70 -3.83
N VAL A 94 -40.33 28.80 -3.67
CA VAL A 94 -39.23 28.88 -2.70
C VAL A 94 -39.80 28.94 -1.29
N ILE A 95 -39.54 27.89 -0.50
CA ILE A 95 -39.94 27.81 0.91
C ILE A 95 -38.73 28.15 1.77
N ILE A 96 -38.83 29.23 2.55
CA ILE A 96 -37.83 29.59 3.55
C ILE A 96 -38.38 29.15 4.91
N PRO A 97 -37.80 28.12 5.55
CA PRO A 97 -38.23 27.71 6.88
C PRO A 97 -37.93 28.83 7.87
N VAL A 98 -38.97 29.44 8.42
CA VAL A 98 -38.84 30.34 9.57
C VAL A 98 -38.98 29.53 10.85
N ALA A 99 -38.09 29.78 11.81
CA ALA A 99 -38.19 29.13 13.09
C ALA A 99 -39.50 29.55 13.80
N PRO A 100 -40.23 28.61 14.43
CA PRO A 100 -41.46 28.95 15.15
C PRO A 100 -41.17 29.90 16.32
N PRO A 101 -42.14 30.75 16.71
CA PRO A 101 -41.97 31.65 17.86
C PRO A 101 -41.65 30.84 19.14
N GLY A 102 -40.54 31.19 19.80
CA GLY A 102 -40.04 30.44 20.97
C GLY A 102 -39.04 29.33 20.65
N ALA A 103 -38.62 29.18 19.39
CA ALA A 103 -37.52 28.31 19.02
C ALA A 103 -36.24 28.67 19.80
N THR A 104 -35.59 27.64 20.35
CA THR A 104 -34.31 27.77 21.05
C THR A 104 -33.30 28.38 20.09
N GLN A 105 -32.65 29.48 20.49
CA GLN A 105 -31.57 30.06 19.68
C GLN A 105 -30.50 28.98 19.44
N PRO A 106 -29.91 28.91 18.24
CA PRO A 106 -28.81 28.00 17.99
C PRO A 106 -27.72 28.21 19.04
N PRO A 107 -27.13 27.15 19.59
CA PRO A 107 -26.12 27.27 20.62
C PRO A 107 -24.98 28.14 20.11
N VAL A 108 -24.63 29.17 20.86
CA VAL A 108 -23.43 29.95 20.61
C VAL A 108 -22.25 29.04 20.92
N PHE A 109 -21.59 28.54 19.88
CA PHE A 109 -20.34 27.79 20.04
C PHE A 109 -19.28 28.75 20.56
N ALA A 110 -18.95 28.63 21.85
CA ALA A 110 -17.74 29.26 22.36
C ALA A 110 -16.54 28.67 21.59
N PRO A 111 -15.59 29.49 21.13
CA PRO A 111 -14.41 28.99 20.44
C PRO A 111 -13.71 27.97 21.36
N THR A 112 -13.42 26.79 20.82
CA THR A 112 -12.60 25.80 21.52
C THR A 112 -11.27 26.48 21.85
N PRO A 113 -10.84 26.48 23.13
CA PRO A 113 -9.57 27.10 23.48
C PRO A 113 -8.47 26.41 22.68
N THR A 114 -7.79 27.17 21.82
CA THR A 114 -6.62 26.68 21.09
C THR A 114 -5.59 26.23 22.12
N PRO A 115 -5.16 24.96 22.12
CA PRO A 115 -4.09 24.51 22.99
C PRO A 115 -2.86 25.39 22.72
N GLN A 116 -2.30 26.00 23.76
CA GLN A 116 -1.03 26.70 23.59
C GLN A 116 0.03 25.66 23.23
N PRO A 117 0.84 25.89 22.18
CA PRO A 117 1.90 24.97 21.81
C PRO A 117 2.91 24.88 22.96
N ILE A 118 2.98 23.72 23.60
CA ILE A 118 4.00 23.41 24.60
C ILE A 118 5.31 23.20 23.85
N ASN A 119 6.40 23.78 24.35
CA ASN A 119 7.71 23.56 23.76
C ASN A 119 8.10 22.08 23.89
N ASN A 120 8.69 21.50 22.84
CA ASN A 120 9.20 20.13 22.84
C ASN A 120 10.12 19.85 24.05
N TRP A 121 10.89 20.83 24.51
CA TRP A 121 11.75 20.69 25.68
C TRP A 121 10.96 20.46 26.99
N ASP A 122 9.86 21.18 27.17
CA ASP A 122 8.99 21.03 28.34
C ASP A 122 8.31 19.66 28.34
N ILE A 123 7.95 19.15 27.16
CA ILE A 123 7.42 17.78 26.98
C ILE A 123 8.46 16.74 27.43
N TRP A 124 9.73 16.90 27.01
CA TRP A 124 10.80 16.00 27.43
C TRP A 124 11.05 16.04 28.93
N MET A 125 11.05 17.24 29.54
CA MET A 125 11.18 17.36 30.99
C MET A 125 10.00 16.72 31.75
N MET A 126 8.76 16.90 31.28
CA MET A 126 7.60 16.25 31.86
C MET A 126 7.70 14.71 31.81
N LEU A 127 8.11 14.14 30.67
CA LEU A 127 8.24 12.68 30.53
C LEU A 127 9.35 12.08 31.42
N LEU A 128 10.43 12.83 31.66
CA LEU A 128 11.58 12.32 32.41
C LEU A 128 11.47 12.54 33.93
N PHE A 129 10.73 13.57 34.38
CA PHE A 129 10.74 14.01 35.77
C PHE A 129 9.37 14.09 36.45
N ASN A 130 8.27 13.90 35.71
CA ASN A 130 6.95 13.77 36.35
C ASN A 130 6.71 12.30 36.75
N LYS A 131 6.45 12.03 38.04
CA LYS A 131 6.08 10.70 38.55
C LYS A 131 4.58 10.45 38.45
#